data_AF-A0A7C7C386-F1
#
_entry.id   AF-A0A7C7C386-F1
#
_cell.length_a   1.000
_cell.length_b   1.000
_cell.length_c   1.000
_cell.angle_alpha   90.00
_cell.angle_beta   90.00
_cell.angle_gamma   90.00
#
_symmetry.space_group_name_H-M   'P 1'
#
loop_
_entity.id
_entity.type
_entity.pdbx_description
1 polymer ?
#
loop_
_entity_poly.entity_id
_entity_poly.type
_entity_poly.pdbx_seq_one_letter_code
_entity_poly.pdbx_strand_id
1 'polypeptide(L)'
;MPSVIQGFVITTKPKDVTLESFPTVDTIATGATTTIVYPSLYKGVAISVAIINQDGTNACTISLNGSTSFSLSAGAQFNVNDQNIVSVQVTAGAAGVTDVVAQVAPTLLTTERQRFAFERG
;
A
#
# COMPACT_ATOMS: atom_id res chain seq x y z
N MET A 1 -14.94 -11.90 -6.48
CA MET A 1 -15.80 -10.84 -7.04
C MET A 1 -14.92 -9.65 -7.36
N PRO A 2 -15.09 -8.99 -8.52
CA PRO A 2 -14.32 -7.79 -8.86
C PRO A 2 -14.51 -6.73 -7.78
N SER A 3 -13.43 -6.08 -7.34
CA SER A 3 -13.49 -5.01 -6.35
C SER A 3 -13.34 -3.67 -7.06
N VAL A 4 -14.18 -2.69 -6.70
CA VAL A 4 -14.12 -1.34 -7.26
C VAL A 4 -13.33 -0.46 -6.30
N ILE A 5 -12.19 0.05 -6.76
CA ILE A 5 -11.33 0.95 -5.98
C ILE A 5 -11.17 2.24 -6.79
N GLN A 6 -11.64 3.36 -6.23
CA GLN A 6 -11.56 4.70 -6.86
C GLN A 6 -12.12 4.76 -8.29
N GLY A 7 -13.19 4.00 -8.57
CA GLY A 7 -13.83 3.95 -9.88
C GLY A 7 -13.22 2.95 -10.87
N PHE A 8 -12.12 2.29 -10.52
CA PHE A 8 -11.50 1.24 -11.33
C PHE A 8 -11.96 -0.15 -10.89
N VAL A 9 -12.37 -0.98 -11.86
CA VAL A 9 -12.75 -2.38 -11.62
C VAL A 9 -11.49 -3.23 -11.60
N ILE A 10 -11.03 -3.62 -10.42
CA ILE A 10 -9.92 -4.56 -10.25
C ILE A 10 -10.48 -5.96 -10.46
N THR A 11 -10.17 -6.52 -11.63
CA THR A 11 -10.65 -7.83 -12.09
C THR A 11 -9.71 -8.98 -11.70
N THR A 12 -8.47 -8.68 -11.34
CA THR A 12 -7.49 -9.68 -10.91
C THR A 12 -7.76 -10.09 -9.47
N LYS A 13 -7.69 -11.41 -9.21
CA LYS A 13 -7.74 -11.99 -7.86
C LYS A 13 -6.68 -11.29 -6.97
N PRO A 14 -6.82 -11.32 -5.63
CA PRO A 14 -5.86 -10.72 -4.68
C PRO A 14 -4.41 -11.27 -4.72
N LYS A 15 -4.06 -12.00 -5.77
CA LYS A 15 -2.74 -12.52 -6.12
C LYS A 15 -2.87 -13.13 -7.52
N ASP A 16 -2.61 -12.35 -8.55
CA ASP A 16 -2.36 -12.93 -9.86
C ASP A 16 -0.86 -13.25 -9.94
N VAL A 17 -0.51 -14.53 -9.79
CA VAL A 17 0.89 -15.00 -9.84
C VAL A 17 1.51 -14.88 -11.24
N THR A 18 0.71 -14.53 -12.25
CA THR A 18 1.18 -14.29 -13.61
C THR A 18 1.60 -12.84 -13.84
N LEU A 19 1.29 -11.95 -12.90
CA LEU A 19 1.71 -10.56 -12.90
C LEU A 19 3.05 -10.38 -12.16
N GLU A 20 3.99 -9.70 -12.79
CA GLU A 20 5.22 -9.27 -12.13
C GLU A 20 4.91 -8.22 -11.05
N SER A 21 5.49 -8.40 -9.86
CA SER A 21 5.43 -7.44 -8.76
C SER A 21 6.80 -6.85 -8.50
N PHE A 22 6.84 -5.56 -8.16
CA PHE A 22 8.08 -4.84 -7.88
C PHE A 22 8.15 -4.42 -6.41
N PRO A 23 9.32 -4.54 -5.76
CA PRO A 23 9.50 -4.06 -4.39
C PRO A 23 9.52 -2.53 -4.35
N THR A 24 8.81 -1.93 -3.40
CA THR A 24 8.91 -0.51 -3.05
C THR A 24 9.23 -0.38 -1.56
N VAL A 25 9.94 0.69 -1.20
CA VAL A 25 10.25 1.03 0.19
C VAL A 25 9.94 2.51 0.38
N ASP A 26 9.03 2.78 1.30
CA ASP A 26 8.64 4.14 1.71
C ASP A 26 9.04 4.33 3.18
N THR A 27 9.91 5.30 3.46
CA THR A 27 10.33 5.63 4.83
C THR A 27 9.55 6.83 5.33
N ILE A 28 8.80 6.64 6.42
CA ILE A 28 8.01 7.68 7.06
C ILE A 28 8.86 8.34 8.15
N ALA A 29 9.03 9.66 8.03
CA ALA A 29 9.81 10.44 8.98
C ALA A 29 9.20 10.39 10.39
N THR A 30 10.07 10.46 11.40
CA THR A 30 9.71 10.50 12.83
C THR A 30 8.64 11.55 13.11
N GLY A 31 7.58 11.18 13.82
CA GLY A 31 6.49 12.07 14.21
C GLY A 31 5.59 12.53 13.06
N ALA A 32 5.81 12.07 11.83
CA ALA A 32 4.97 12.43 10.69
C ALA A 32 3.84 11.42 10.47
N THR A 33 2.72 11.92 9.96
CA THR A 33 1.65 11.10 9.40
C THR A 33 1.74 11.15 7.88
N THR A 34 1.86 9.98 7.24
CA THR A 34 1.92 9.85 5.79
C THR A 34 0.92 8.80 5.31
N THR A 35 0.26 9.09 4.19
CA THR A 35 -0.63 8.14 3.52
C THR A 35 -0.03 7.79 2.16
N ILE A 36 0.41 6.54 2.02
CA ILE A 36 0.89 5.98 0.76
C ILE A 36 -0.33 5.46 0.01
N VAL A 37 -0.63 6.04 -1.15
CA VAL A 37 -1.71 5.58 -2.04
C VAL A 37 -1.06 4.96 -3.28
N TYR A 38 -1.02 3.63 -3.34
CA TYR A 38 -0.28 2.88 -4.36
C TYR A 38 -0.77 3.17 -5.80
N PRO A 39 -2.08 3.31 -6.09
CA PRO A 39 -2.52 3.67 -7.43
C PRO A 39 -2.04 5.06 -7.88
N SER A 40 -1.90 6.00 -6.95
CA SER A 40 -1.47 7.36 -7.25
C SER A 40 0.04 7.42 -7.50
N LEU A 41 0.82 6.84 -6.58
CA LEU A 41 2.28 6.90 -6.54
C LEU A 41 2.96 5.92 -7.50
N TYR A 42 2.45 4.69 -7.57
CA TYR A 42 3.11 3.56 -8.21
C TYR A 42 2.30 2.96 -9.38
N LYS A 43 1.14 3.54 -9.71
CA LYS A 43 0.22 3.05 -10.76
C LYS A 43 -0.09 1.55 -10.62
N GLY A 44 -0.23 1.10 -9.37
CA GLY A 44 -0.40 -0.30 -9.02
C GLY A 44 -1.13 -0.49 -7.69
N VAL A 45 -1.31 -1.75 -7.31
CA VAL A 45 -1.89 -2.15 -6.03
C VAL A 45 -0.85 -3.01 -5.31
N ALA A 46 -0.64 -2.76 -4.02
CA ALA A 46 0.26 -3.60 -3.23
C ALA A 46 -0.42 -4.94 -2.93
N ILE A 47 0.26 -6.04 -3.23
CA ILE A 47 -0.17 -7.41 -2.94
C ILE A 47 0.31 -7.90 -1.57
N SER A 48 1.39 -7.29 -1.08
CA SER A 48 1.88 -7.46 0.27
C SER A 48 2.55 -6.18 0.76
N VAL A 49 2.47 -5.97 2.07
CA VAL A 49 3.10 -4.85 2.76
C VAL A 49 3.62 -5.34 4.11
N ALA A 50 4.87 -5.01 4.40
CA ALA A 50 5.49 -5.11 5.71
C ALA A 50 5.71 -3.69 6.25
N ILE A 51 5.16 -3.41 7.43
CA ILE A 51 5.35 -2.14 8.14
C ILE A 51 6.25 -2.42 9.34
N ILE A 52 7.36 -1.70 9.43
CA ILE A 52 8.40 -1.93 10.43
C ILE A 52 8.57 -0.65 11.23
N ASN A 53 8.28 -0.71 12.52
CA ASN A 53 8.53 0.39 13.44
C ASN A 53 9.97 0.34 13.93
N GLN A 54 10.83 1.23 13.42
CA GLN A 54 12.23 1.32 13.84
C GLN A 54 12.40 2.12 15.14
N ASP A 55 11.32 2.66 15.71
CA ASP A 55 11.35 3.32 17.01
C ASP A 55 11.43 2.26 18.12
N GLY A 56 12.51 2.31 18.91
CA GLY A 56 12.73 1.40 20.04
C GLY A 56 11.94 1.72 21.31
N THR A 57 11.20 2.83 21.34
CA THR A 57 10.46 3.29 22.53
C THR A 57 8.99 3.59 22.25
N ASN A 58 8.67 4.24 21.13
CA ASN A 58 7.31 4.69 20.84
C ASN A 58 6.60 3.75 19.87
N ALA A 59 5.29 3.58 20.08
CA ALA A 59 4.45 2.91 19.11
C ALA A 59 4.15 3.82 17.91
N CYS A 60 3.93 3.22 16.74
CA CYS A 60 3.37 3.91 15.57
C CYS A 60 1.90 3.50 15.38
N THR A 61 1.10 4.32 14.70
CA THR A 61 -0.28 3.95 14.34
C THR A 61 -0.39 3.68 12.86
N ILE A 62 -1.12 2.61 12.51
CA ILE A 62 -1.27 2.15 11.14
C ILE A 62 -2.74 1.91 10.79
N SER A 63 -3.10 2.27 9.55
CA SER A 63 -4.42 2.00 8.95
C SER A 63 -4.22 1.52 7.51
N LEU A 64 -5.00 0.51 7.11
CA LEU A 64 -4.93 -0.10 5.80
C LEU A 64 -6.25 0.11 5.08
N ASN A 65 -6.21 0.60 3.84
CA ASN A 65 -7.39 0.82 3.00
C ASN A 65 -8.50 1.67 3.68
N GLY A 66 -8.12 2.59 4.57
CA GLY A 66 -9.07 3.41 5.34
C GLY A 66 -9.78 2.66 6.47
N SER A 67 -9.27 1.50 6.89
CA SER A 67 -9.76 0.78 8.07
C SER A 67 -9.52 1.58 9.36
N THR A 68 -10.12 1.13 10.46
CA THR A 68 -9.79 1.62 11.79
C THR A 68 -8.30 1.48 12.06
N SER A 69 -7.67 2.57 12.51
CA SER A 69 -6.26 2.57 12.87
C SER A 69 -6.00 1.72 14.12
N PHE A 70 -4.84 1.09 14.17
CA PHE A 70 -4.38 0.35 15.33
C PHE A 70 -2.92 0.67 15.64
N SER A 71 -2.51 0.38 16.88
CA SER A 71 -1.16 0.66 17.38
C SER A 71 -0.24 -0.52 17.10
N LEU A 72 0.94 -0.24 16.53
CA LEU A 72 2.05 -1.17 16.39
C LEU A 72 3.13 -0.79 17.39
N SER A 73 3.48 -1.73 18.26
CA SER A 73 4.44 -1.52 19.35
C SER A 73 5.83 -1.06 18.85
N ALA A 74 6.61 -0.51 19.77
CA ALA A 74 8.01 -0.17 19.53
C ALA A 74 8.82 -1.40 19.06
N GLY A 75 9.66 -1.22 18.03
CA GLY A 75 10.49 -2.29 17.45
C GLY A 75 9.72 -3.43 16.79
N ALA A 76 8.39 -3.32 16.67
CA ALA A 76 7.56 -4.38 16.12
C ALA A 76 7.40 -4.26 14.60
N GLN A 77 7.01 -5.38 14.00
CA GLN A 77 6.70 -5.48 12.58
C GLN A 77 5.28 -6.03 12.41
N PHE A 78 4.57 -5.49 11.42
CA PHE A 78 3.27 -5.98 10.99
C PHE A 78 3.28 -6.30 9.50
N ASN A 79 2.83 -7.50 9.13
CA ASN A 79 2.87 -7.98 7.76
C ASN A 79 1.47 -8.34 7.28
N VAL A 80 1.12 -7.86 6.10
CA VAL A 80 -0.08 -8.26 5.37
C VAL A 80 0.35 -8.81 4.03
N ASN A 81 -0.02 -10.05 3.77
CA ASN A 81 0.36 -10.77 2.56
C ASN A 81 -0.89 -11.27 1.85
N ASP A 82 -0.80 -11.43 0.53
CA ASP A 82 -1.86 -11.99 -0.33
C ASP A 82 -3.20 -11.22 -0.25
N GLN A 83 -3.12 -9.89 -0.15
CA GLN A 83 -4.29 -9.01 -0.11
C GLN A 83 -4.12 -7.80 -1.01
N ASN A 84 -5.24 -7.25 -1.49
CA ASN A 84 -5.24 -5.99 -2.24
C ASN A 84 -5.14 -4.80 -1.28
N ILE A 85 -3.97 -4.17 -1.25
CA ILE A 85 -3.65 -3.02 -0.41
C ILE A 85 -3.51 -1.80 -1.32
N VAL A 86 -4.49 -0.91 -1.21
CA VAL A 86 -4.63 0.32 -2.00
C VAL A 86 -3.94 1.48 -1.32
N SER A 87 -4.08 1.56 0.00
CA SER A 87 -3.51 2.64 0.78
C SER A 87 -3.02 2.16 2.14
N VAL A 88 -1.89 2.71 2.57
CA VAL A 88 -1.33 2.52 3.90
C VAL A 88 -1.16 3.89 4.51
N GLN A 89 -1.84 4.16 5.62
CA GLN A 89 -1.60 5.34 6.43
C GLN A 89 -0.79 4.94 7.65
N VAL A 90 0.29 5.67 7.89
CA VAL A 90 1.19 5.48 9.03
C VAL A 90 1.38 6.81 9.73
N THR A 91 1.28 6.81 11.06
CA THR A 91 1.82 7.88 11.91
C THR A 91 2.99 7.32 12.69
N ALA A 92 4.20 7.76 12.35
CA ALA A 92 5.43 7.29 12.98
C ALA A 92 5.54 7.76 14.44
N GLY A 93 6.27 6.98 15.23
CA GLY A 93 6.63 7.34 16.61
C GLY A 93 7.50 8.59 16.68
N ALA A 94 7.66 9.14 17.88
CA ALA A 94 8.34 10.42 18.09
C ALA A 94 9.88 10.35 17.97
N ALA A 95 10.49 9.16 17.94
CA ALA A 95 11.95 8.98 18.02
C ALA A 95 12.56 8.06 16.95
N GLY A 96 11.75 7.28 16.22
CA GLY A 96 12.20 6.43 15.12
C GLY A 96 11.32 6.52 13.86
N VAL A 97 11.94 6.25 12.72
CA VAL A 97 11.21 6.19 11.44
C VAL A 97 10.34 4.93 11.38
N THR A 98 9.36 4.93 10.49
CA THR A 98 8.60 3.72 10.18
C THR A 98 8.80 3.40 8.71
N ASP A 99 9.35 2.23 8.42
CA ASP A 99 9.57 1.77 7.04
C ASP A 99 8.36 0.95 6.58
N VAL A 100 7.92 1.21 5.35
CA VAL A 100 6.85 0.48 4.68
C VAL A 100 7.45 -0.17 3.44
N VAL A 101 7.61 -1.49 3.49
CA VAL A 101 8.13 -2.29 2.37
C VAL A 101 6.96 -3.00 1.72
N ALA A 102 6.74 -2.78 0.43
CA ALA A 102 5.61 -3.35 -0.29
C ALA A 102 6.04 -4.10 -1.55
N GLN A 103 5.22 -5.07 -1.97
CA GLN A 103 5.27 -5.65 -3.31
C GLN A 103 4.10 -5.09 -4.09
N VAL A 104 4.38 -4.30 -5.12
CA VAL A 104 3.37 -3.62 -5.92
C VAL A 104 3.22 -4.31 -7.26
N ALA A 105 2.01 -4.79 -7.53
CA ALA A 105 1.64 -5.30 -8.84
C ALA A 105 1.01 -4.16 -9.66
N PRO A 106 1.45 -3.94 -10.91
CA PRO A 106 0.84 -2.94 -11.80
C PRO A 106 -0.64 -3.25 -12.00
N THR A 107 -1.50 -2.23 -11.94
CA THR A 107 -2.89 -2.41 -12.34
C THR A 107 -2.92 -2.44 -13.86
N LEU A 108 -3.04 -3.63 -14.44
CA LEU A 108 -3.47 -3.77 -15.83
C LEU A 108 -4.84 -3.10 -15.94
N LEU A 109 -4.91 -1.90 -16.55
CA LEU A 109 -6.16 -1.47 -17.16
C LEU A 109 -6.46 -2.52 -18.22
N THR A 110 -7.42 -3.39 -17.95
CA THR A 110 -7.64 -4.56 -18.79
C THR A 110 -8.10 -4.09 -20.16
N THR A 111 -7.24 -4.39 -21.14
CA THR A 111 -7.24 -4.01 -22.55
C THR A 111 -6.62 -2.64 -22.86
N GLU A 112 -5.59 -2.64 -23.71
CA GLU A 112 -4.99 -1.45 -24.34
C GLU A 112 -6.05 -0.48 -24.90
N ARG A 113 -7.22 -1.02 -25.27
CA ARG A 113 -8.41 -0.27 -25.70
C ARG A 113 -8.93 0.75 -24.69
N GLN A 114 -8.81 0.52 -23.38
CA GLN A 114 -9.26 1.47 -22.35
C GLN A 114 -8.25 2.60 -22.12
N ARG A 115 -6.96 2.37 -22.39
CA ARG A 115 -5.92 3.40 -22.31
C ARG A 115 -6.12 4.50 -23.36
N PHE A 116 -6.47 4.11 -24.59
CA PHE A 116 -6.78 5.05 -25.68
C PHE A 116 -8.15 5.74 -25.57
N ALA A 117 -9.02 5.30 -24.66
CA ALA A 117 -10.34 5.92 -24.46
C ALA A 117 -10.28 7.15 -23.54
N PHE A 118 -9.33 7.22 -22.60
CA PHE A 118 -9.15 8.37 -21.71
C PHE A 118 -8.19 9.43 -22.26
N GLU A 119 -7.25 9.09 -23.14
CA GLU A 119 -6.37 10.08 -23.78
C GLU A 119 -7.04 10.79 -24.98
N ARG A 120 -8.27 10.41 -25.33
CA ARG A 120 -9.05 11.03 -26.40
C ARG A 120 -10.38 11.57 -25.85
N GLY A 121 -10.27 12.51 -24.92
CA GLY A 121 -11.39 13.25 -24.32
C GLY A 121 -10.88 14.32 -23.38
#